data_AF-A0AAV5M971-F1
#
_entry.id   AF-A0AAV5M971-F1
#
_cell.length_a   1.000
_cell.length_b   1.000
_cell.length_c   1.000
_cell.angle_alpha   90.00
_cell.angle_beta   90.00
_cell.angle_gamma   90.00
#
_symmetry.space_group_name_H-M   'P 1'
#
loop_
_entity.id
_entity.type
_entity.pdbx_description
1 polymer ?
#
loop_
_entity_poly.entity_id
_entity_poly.type
_entity_poly.pdbx_seq_one_letter_code
_entity_poly.pdbx_strand_id
1 'polypeptide(L)'
;MLLLALLGVLFSVLGMQLLTYTVVLIGWILITITFVICGLFVILHSVIGDTCVAMDEWVQNPTAHTALDDIIPCVDRATAEDTLNHSKDVTIQLVGVVNTFITNISNRNFPPNAGSLYYNQSGPLVPVLCNPYNSGRTDHNCTSGEVKFDNAAEEWRRYICKVSERGICSTVGRLTPAHYVQMMSAVNLSYALYHYGPFLVKLGDCAFVRDIFTAIIKYHCPGLRCYSKYIYIALALVSNAVMVSVIFWLFYKREKTALGVHQTPYTYIFSGSFC
;
A
#
# COMPACT_ATOMS: atom_id res chain seq x y z
N MET A 1 6.37 19.33 -32.66
CA MET A 1 7.71 19.80 -33.11
C MET A 1 7.91 19.63 -34.61
N LEU A 2 7.94 18.41 -35.16
CA LEU A 2 8.15 18.16 -36.59
C LEU A 2 7.15 18.88 -37.52
N LEU A 3 5.85 18.85 -37.20
CA LEU A 3 4.83 19.56 -37.97
C LEU A 3 5.08 21.08 -38.01
N LEU A 4 5.47 21.69 -36.88
CA LEU A 4 5.78 23.12 -36.80
C LEU A 4 7.05 23.47 -37.56
N ALA A 5 8.05 22.58 -37.56
CA ALA A 5 9.23 22.73 -38.39
C ALA A 5 8.84 22.75 -39.89
N LEU A 6 8.02 21.80 -40.33
CA LEU A 6 7.55 21.72 -41.72
C LEU A 6 6.69 22.93 -42.13
N LEU A 7 5.72 23.32 -41.28
CA LEU A 7 4.87 24.48 -41.52
C LEU A 7 5.69 25.78 -41.57
N GLY A 8 6.70 25.92 -40.70
CA GLY A 8 7.57 27.08 -40.72
C GLY A 8 8.43 27.18 -41.98
N VAL A 9 8.96 26.06 -42.49
CA VAL A 9 9.63 26.03 -43.81
C VAL A 9 8.67 26.47 -44.92
N LEU A 10 7.46 25.88 -44.96
CA LEU A 10 6.46 26.15 -45.98
C LEU A 10 6.07 27.64 -46.01
N PHE A 11 5.74 28.22 -44.85
CA PHE A 11 5.34 29.63 -44.73
C PHE A 11 6.50 30.60 -45.01
N SER A 12 7.74 30.21 -44.67
CA SER A 12 8.94 31.01 -44.98
C SER A 12 9.19 31.09 -46.50
N VAL A 13 8.98 29.99 -47.23
CA VAL A 13 9.08 29.98 -48.70
C VAL A 13 7.96 30.81 -49.35
N LEU A 14 6.71 30.67 -48.87
CA LEU A 14 5.54 31.40 -49.36
C LEU A 14 5.53 32.90 -49.03
N GLY A 15 6.42 33.39 -48.15
CA GLY A 15 6.55 34.81 -47.84
C GLY A 15 5.45 35.38 -46.93
N MET A 16 4.70 34.54 -46.23
CA MET A 16 3.58 34.96 -45.37
C MET A 16 4.10 35.51 -44.02
N GLN A 17 4.31 36.82 -43.94
CA GLN A 17 4.97 37.46 -42.79
C GLN A 17 4.23 37.26 -41.44
N LEU A 18 2.90 37.32 -41.41
CA LEU A 18 2.11 37.13 -40.18
C LEU A 18 2.21 35.69 -39.64
N LEU A 19 2.03 34.69 -40.51
CA LEU A 19 2.11 33.27 -40.13
C LEU A 19 3.52 32.84 -39.73
N THR A 20 4.55 33.40 -40.36
CA THR A 20 5.93 33.12 -39.94
C THR A 20 6.21 33.64 -38.52
N TYR A 21 5.69 34.83 -38.17
CA TYR A 21 5.86 35.38 -36.82
C TYR A 21 5.14 34.55 -35.75
N THR A 22 3.91 34.10 -36.02
CA THR A 22 3.17 33.24 -35.08
C THR A 22 3.84 31.88 -34.90
N VAL A 23 4.37 31.26 -35.96
CA VAL A 23 5.11 29.99 -35.85
C VAL A 23 6.41 30.14 -35.06
N VAL A 24 7.14 31.25 -35.23
CA VAL A 24 8.35 31.53 -34.45
C VAL A 24 8.03 31.69 -32.96
N LEU A 25 6.97 32.45 -32.63
CA LEU A 25 6.55 32.64 -31.24
C LEU A 25 6.12 31.31 -30.59
N ILE A 26 5.32 30.50 -31.28
CA ILE A 26 4.94 29.16 -30.81
C ILE A 26 6.18 28.25 -30.68
N GLY A 27 7.12 28.34 -31.62
CA GLY A 27 8.38 27.60 -31.59
C GLY A 27 9.21 27.89 -30.33
N TRP A 28 9.37 29.16 -29.96
CA TRP A 28 10.08 29.56 -28.75
C TRP A 28 9.38 29.08 -27.47
N ILE A 29 8.05 29.19 -27.38
CA ILE A 29 7.28 28.66 -26.24
C ILE A 29 7.48 27.14 -26.10
N LEU A 30 7.49 26.43 -27.22
CA LEU A 30 7.69 24.98 -27.22
C LEU A 30 9.12 24.57 -26.85
N ILE A 31 10.13 25.34 -27.29
CA ILE A 31 11.52 25.14 -26.88
C ILE A 31 11.65 25.32 -25.36
N THR A 32 11.10 26.40 -24.79
CA THR A 32 11.19 26.64 -23.33
C THR A 32 10.50 25.54 -22.53
N ILE A 33 9.28 25.14 -22.93
CA ILE A 33 8.55 24.04 -22.28
C ILE A 33 9.34 22.73 -22.36
N THR A 34 9.91 22.39 -23.52
CA THR A 34 10.68 21.14 -23.66
C THR A 34 11.97 21.14 -22.85
N PHE A 35 12.66 22.27 -22.72
CA PHE A 35 13.83 22.38 -21.83
C PHE A 35 13.45 22.21 -20.36
N VAL A 36 12.33 22.80 -19.91
CA VAL A 36 11.82 22.60 -18.55
C VAL A 36 11.48 21.13 -18.31
N ILE A 37 10.75 20.49 -19.23
CA ILE A 37 10.42 19.07 -19.15
C ILE A 37 11.70 18.21 -19.17
N CYS A 38 12.67 18.53 -20.01
CA CYS A 38 13.97 17.84 -20.03
C CYS A 38 14.66 17.90 -18.66
N GLY A 39 14.71 19.09 -18.03
CA GLY A 39 15.27 19.25 -16.68
C GLY A 39 14.54 18.40 -15.64
N LEU A 40 13.20 18.37 -15.69
CA LEU A 40 12.40 17.51 -14.82
C LEU A 40 12.74 16.02 -15.01
N PHE A 41 12.89 15.54 -16.25
CA PHE A 41 13.26 14.14 -16.50
C PHE A 41 14.69 13.80 -16.05
N VAL A 42 15.62 14.76 -16.07
CA VAL A 42 16.96 14.58 -15.48
C VAL A 42 16.87 14.39 -13.98
N ILE A 43 16.09 15.23 -13.28
CA ILE A 43 15.86 15.08 -11.84
C ILE A 43 15.20 13.73 -11.54
N LEU A 44 14.15 13.38 -12.30
CA LEU A 44 13.47 12.08 -12.15
C LEU A 44 14.43 10.90 -12.35
N HIS A 45 15.36 10.98 -13.31
CA HIS A 45 16.36 9.94 -13.53
C HIS A 45 17.24 9.72 -12.29
N SER A 46 17.70 10.80 -11.66
CA SER A 46 18.49 10.74 -10.43
C SER A 46 17.67 10.19 -9.26
N VAL A 47 16.45 10.72 -9.05
CA VAL A 47 15.57 10.26 -7.96
C VAL A 47 15.23 8.78 -8.09
N ILE A 48 14.92 8.30 -9.30
CA ILE A 48 14.68 6.88 -9.55
C ILE A 48 15.93 6.05 -9.22
N GLY A 49 17.12 6.52 -9.64
CA GLY A 49 18.38 5.86 -9.35
C GLY A 49 18.63 5.72 -7.85
N ASP A 50 18.52 6.84 -7.12
CA ASP A 50 18.75 6.89 -5.68
C ASP A 50 17.71 6.06 -4.92
N THR A 51 16.43 6.13 -5.33
CA THR A 51 15.34 5.33 -4.73
C THR A 51 15.59 3.83 -4.93
N CYS A 52 16.02 3.41 -6.13
CA CYS A 52 16.30 2.00 -6.40
C CYS A 52 17.49 1.47 -5.59
N VAL A 53 18.54 2.28 -5.39
CA VAL A 53 19.69 1.91 -4.54
C VAL A 53 19.26 1.85 -3.08
N ALA A 54 18.53 2.85 -2.58
CA ALA A 54 18.03 2.86 -1.22
C ALA A 54 17.12 1.66 -0.91
N MET A 55 16.24 1.29 -1.86
CA MET A 55 15.41 0.08 -1.73
C MET A 55 16.27 -1.19 -1.66
N ASP A 56 17.34 -1.29 -2.46
CA ASP A 56 18.23 -2.46 -2.48
C ASP A 56 19.04 -2.60 -1.18
N GLU A 57 19.59 -1.49 -0.69
CA GLU A 57 20.31 -1.46 0.60
C GLU A 57 19.39 -1.86 1.77
N TRP A 58 18.15 -1.37 1.78
CA TRP A 58 17.17 -1.73 2.80
C TRP A 58 16.77 -3.21 2.74
N VAL A 59 16.58 -3.77 1.54
CA VAL A 59 16.26 -5.20 1.36
C VAL A 59 17.38 -6.09 1.92
N GLN A 60 18.63 -5.67 1.78
CA GLN A 60 19.79 -6.42 2.27
C GLN A 60 19.97 -6.27 3.78
N ASN A 61 19.72 -5.08 4.35
CA ASN A 61 19.94 -4.78 5.77
C ASN A 61 18.75 -4.04 6.41
N PRO A 62 17.59 -4.68 6.61
CA PRO A 62 16.37 -4.02 7.09
C PRO A 62 16.46 -3.55 8.55
N THR A 63 17.37 -4.12 9.35
CA THR A 63 17.58 -3.79 10.78
C THR A 63 18.74 -2.82 11.01
N ALA A 64 19.45 -2.43 9.95
CA ALA A 64 20.37 -1.30 10.06
C ALA A 64 19.51 -0.03 10.13
N HIS A 65 19.72 0.81 11.14
CA HIS A 65 19.00 2.08 11.30
C HIS A 65 19.05 2.90 10.01
N THR A 66 18.00 2.78 9.21
CA THR A 66 17.83 3.49 7.93
C THR A 66 16.66 4.44 8.08
N ALA A 67 16.59 5.46 7.22
CA ALA A 67 15.45 6.38 7.20
C ALA A 67 14.09 5.69 6.95
N LEU A 68 14.09 4.41 6.53
CA LEU A 68 12.89 3.62 6.26
C LEU A 68 12.48 2.73 7.44
N ASP A 69 13.39 2.42 8.38
CA ASP A 69 13.10 1.67 9.62
C ASP A 69 12.15 2.45 10.55
N ASP A 70 12.30 3.78 10.62
CA ASP A 70 11.41 4.66 11.40
C ASP A 70 9.95 4.70 10.89
N ILE A 71 9.73 4.36 9.61
CA ILE A 71 8.40 4.38 8.97
C ILE A 71 7.80 2.96 8.93
N ILE A 72 8.65 1.94 8.79
CA ILE A 72 8.28 0.53 8.68
C ILE A 72 9.09 -0.26 9.73
N PRO A 73 8.66 -0.26 11.01
CA PRO A 73 9.39 -0.96 12.06
C PRO A 73 9.34 -2.46 11.80
N CYS A 74 10.46 -3.01 11.34
CA CYS A 74 10.62 -4.42 11.09
C CYS A 74 11.10 -5.11 12.35
N VAL A 75 10.44 -6.20 12.71
CA VAL A 75 10.89 -7.10 13.76
C VAL A 75 11.73 -8.20 13.11
N ASP A 76 12.80 -8.64 13.77
CA ASP A 76 13.57 -9.76 13.24
C ASP A 76 12.74 -11.05 13.21
N ARG A 77 13.09 -11.95 12.31
CA ARG A 77 12.32 -13.19 12.10
C ARG A 77 12.21 -14.05 13.36
N ALA A 78 13.24 -14.08 14.21
CA ALA A 78 13.20 -14.89 15.43
C ALA A 78 12.19 -14.30 16.42
N THR A 79 12.21 -12.99 16.63
CA THR A 79 11.24 -12.29 17.48
C THR A 79 9.81 -12.37 16.90
N ALA A 80 9.66 -12.37 15.58
CA ALA A 80 8.36 -12.58 14.91
C ALA A 80 7.82 -14.00 15.15
N GLU A 81 8.66 -15.04 14.99
CA GLU A 81 8.32 -16.43 15.29
C GLU A 81 8.00 -16.64 16.78
N ASP A 82 8.75 -15.99 17.68
CA ASP A 82 8.48 -16.01 19.13
C ASP A 82 7.15 -15.32 19.46
N THR A 83 6.84 -14.19 18.82
CA THR A 83 5.55 -13.51 18.98
C THR A 83 4.39 -14.39 18.53
N LEU A 84 4.54 -15.12 17.42
CA LEU A 84 3.54 -16.09 16.97
C LEU A 84 3.34 -17.20 18.00
N ASN A 85 4.43 -17.75 18.53
CA ASN A 85 4.38 -18.78 19.56
C ASN A 85 3.68 -18.29 20.83
N HIS A 86 3.95 -17.05 21.26
CA HIS A 86 3.24 -16.42 22.37
C HIS A 86 1.76 -16.21 22.06
N SER A 87 1.39 -15.81 20.85
CA SER A 87 -0.04 -15.71 20.48
C SER A 87 -0.76 -17.06 20.55
N LYS A 88 -0.09 -18.16 20.15
CA LYS A 88 -0.62 -19.52 20.25
C LYS A 88 -0.83 -19.92 21.71
N ASP A 89 0.11 -19.60 22.59
CA ASP A 89 -0.05 -19.84 24.03
C ASP A 89 -1.25 -19.09 24.61
N VAL A 90 -1.44 -17.82 24.22
CA VAL A 90 -2.61 -17.04 24.66
C VAL A 90 -3.91 -17.68 24.16
N THR A 91 -3.97 -18.15 22.91
CA THR A 91 -5.12 -18.90 22.40
C THR A 91 -5.38 -20.17 23.21
N ILE A 92 -4.34 -20.97 23.49
CA ILE A 92 -4.44 -22.19 24.31
C ILE A 92 -5.01 -21.85 25.70
N GLN A 93 -4.50 -20.80 26.34
CA GLN A 93 -4.95 -20.37 27.67
C GLN A 93 -6.40 -19.88 27.65
N LEU A 94 -6.80 -19.05 26.68
CA LEU A 94 -8.17 -18.55 26.55
C LEU A 94 -9.17 -19.70 26.37
N VAL A 95 -8.88 -20.64 25.47
CA VAL A 95 -9.70 -21.85 25.29
C VAL A 95 -9.74 -22.67 26.59
N GLY A 96 -8.60 -22.80 27.27
CA GLY A 96 -8.50 -23.48 28.56
C GLY A 96 -9.40 -22.85 29.64
N VAL A 97 -9.44 -21.52 29.74
CA VAL A 97 -10.33 -20.79 30.67
C VAL A 97 -11.79 -21.06 30.36
N VAL A 98 -12.18 -20.97 29.09
CA VAL A 98 -13.56 -21.23 28.66
C VAL A 98 -13.96 -22.68 28.95
N ASN A 99 -13.10 -23.64 28.61
CA ASN A 99 -13.37 -25.06 28.86
C ASN A 99 -13.41 -25.39 30.35
N THR A 100 -12.55 -24.78 31.16
CA THR A 100 -12.58 -24.92 32.62
C THR A 100 -13.88 -24.39 33.20
N PHE A 101 -14.39 -23.26 32.70
CA PHE A 101 -15.70 -22.74 33.08
C PHE A 101 -16.83 -23.69 32.65
N ILE A 102 -16.80 -24.18 31.41
CA ILE A 102 -17.81 -25.12 30.89
C ILE A 102 -17.87 -26.38 31.75
N THR A 103 -16.74 -27.04 31.99
CA THR A 103 -16.71 -28.34 32.69
C THR A 103 -16.96 -28.21 34.18
N ASN A 104 -16.35 -27.22 34.85
CA ASN A 104 -16.40 -27.11 36.30
C ASN A 104 -17.56 -26.27 36.82
N ILE A 105 -18.12 -25.36 36.02
CA ILE A 105 -19.17 -24.42 36.45
C ILE A 105 -20.47 -24.66 35.68
N SER A 106 -20.44 -24.68 34.34
CA SER A 106 -21.66 -24.82 33.53
C SER A 106 -22.27 -26.23 33.54
N ASN A 107 -21.40 -27.24 33.44
CA ASN A 107 -21.79 -28.64 33.34
C ASN A 107 -21.87 -29.35 34.71
N ARG A 108 -21.46 -28.68 35.79
CA ARG A 108 -21.47 -29.24 37.14
C ARG A 108 -22.75 -28.87 37.88
N ASN A 109 -23.46 -29.88 38.36
CA ASN A 109 -24.65 -29.67 39.18
C ASN A 109 -24.25 -29.31 40.61
N PHE A 110 -24.49 -28.06 41.02
CA PHE A 110 -24.19 -27.59 42.37
C PHE A 110 -25.39 -27.81 43.31
N PRO A 111 -25.16 -28.16 44.59
CA PRO A 111 -26.22 -28.31 45.57
C PRO A 111 -26.79 -26.95 46.04
N PRO A 112 -28.02 -26.91 46.59
CA PRO A 112 -28.69 -25.66 47.02
C PRO A 112 -27.93 -24.81 48.05
N ASN A 113 -27.01 -25.42 48.80
CA ASN A 113 -26.15 -24.77 49.78
C ASN A 113 -24.88 -24.12 49.18
N ALA A 114 -24.67 -24.19 47.86
CA ALA A 114 -23.49 -23.65 47.18
C ALA A 114 -23.51 -22.12 46.96
N GLY A 115 -24.47 -21.39 47.56
CA GLY A 115 -24.53 -19.94 47.50
C GLY A 115 -24.69 -19.41 46.07
N SER A 116 -23.83 -18.47 45.66
CA SER A 116 -23.86 -17.85 44.32
C SER A 116 -23.56 -18.80 43.16
N LEU A 117 -23.00 -19.99 43.43
CA LEU A 117 -22.75 -21.03 42.42
C LEU A 117 -23.98 -21.93 42.18
N TYR A 118 -25.02 -21.82 43.02
CA TYR A 118 -26.25 -22.55 42.85
C TYR A 118 -27.18 -21.84 41.86
N TYR A 119 -27.42 -22.46 40.71
CA TYR A 119 -28.45 -22.05 39.76
C TYR A 119 -29.13 -23.29 39.16
N ASN A 120 -30.40 -23.17 38.80
CA ASN A 120 -31.24 -24.29 38.35
C ASN A 120 -30.83 -24.76 36.93
N GLN A 121 -29.78 -25.58 36.86
CA GLN A 121 -29.27 -26.16 35.62
C GLN A 121 -30.17 -27.31 35.15
N SER A 122 -31.22 -26.97 34.40
CA SER A 122 -31.98 -27.96 33.63
C SER A 122 -31.53 -27.84 32.16
N GLY A 123 -31.06 -28.90 31.51
CA GLY A 123 -30.70 -28.84 30.08
C GLY A 123 -29.47 -29.67 29.69
N PRO A 124 -29.23 -29.86 28.37
CA PRO A 124 -28.10 -30.64 27.86
C PRO A 124 -26.76 -30.00 28.24
N LEU A 125 -25.71 -30.82 28.34
CA LEU A 125 -24.36 -30.34 28.66
C LEU A 125 -23.86 -29.42 27.56
N VAL A 126 -23.26 -28.30 27.96
CA VAL A 126 -22.63 -27.37 27.03
C VAL A 126 -21.38 -28.03 26.47
N PRO A 127 -21.24 -28.15 25.14
CA PRO A 127 -20.05 -28.74 24.52
C PRO A 127 -18.85 -27.79 24.69
N VAL A 128 -17.68 -28.38 24.88
CA VAL A 128 -16.43 -27.64 25.06
C VAL A 128 -15.98 -26.98 23.76
N LEU A 129 -15.22 -25.90 23.89
CA LEU A 129 -14.58 -25.22 22.78
C LEU A 129 -13.35 -26.02 22.33
N CYS A 130 -13.22 -26.25 21.03
CA CYS A 130 -12.05 -26.86 20.46
C CYS A 130 -10.83 -25.94 20.64
N ASN A 131 -9.72 -26.54 21.08
CA ASN A 131 -8.43 -25.91 20.98
C ASN A 131 -7.78 -26.27 19.64
N PRO A 132 -7.51 -25.30 18.75
CA PRO A 132 -6.85 -25.57 17.47
C PRO A 132 -5.35 -25.86 17.62
N TYR A 133 -4.79 -25.74 18.83
CA TYR A 133 -3.38 -26.00 19.11
C TYR A 133 -3.21 -27.07 20.20
N ASN A 134 -2.20 -27.91 20.04
CA ASN A 134 -1.72 -28.79 21.11
C ASN A 134 -0.92 -28.00 22.15
N SER A 135 -0.65 -28.61 23.30
CA SER A 135 0.26 -28.05 24.33
C SER A 135 1.66 -27.70 23.79
N GLY A 136 2.10 -28.37 22.72
CA GLY A 136 3.34 -28.06 22.00
C GLY A 136 3.23 -26.97 20.93
N ARG A 137 2.16 -26.17 20.88
CA ARG A 137 1.92 -25.08 19.90
C ARG A 137 1.81 -25.53 18.43
N THR A 138 1.66 -26.83 18.20
CA THR A 138 1.39 -27.41 16.87
C THR A 138 -0.10 -27.39 16.59
N ASP A 139 -0.46 -27.31 15.31
CA ASP A 139 -1.86 -27.37 14.89
C ASP A 139 -2.48 -28.72 15.30
N HIS A 140 -3.74 -28.64 15.73
CA HIS A 140 -4.52 -29.75 16.24
C HIS A 140 -5.89 -29.72 15.57
N ASN A 141 -6.33 -30.88 15.07
CA ASN A 141 -7.66 -30.99 14.49
C ASN A 141 -8.67 -31.37 15.58
N CYS A 142 -9.75 -30.60 15.68
CA CYS A 142 -10.80 -30.80 16.66
C CYS A 142 -11.44 -32.19 16.56
N THR A 143 -11.76 -32.77 17.71
CA THR A 143 -12.47 -34.05 17.79
C THR A 143 -13.99 -33.87 17.65
N SER A 144 -14.67 -34.95 17.28
CA SER A 144 -16.13 -34.94 17.13
C SER A 144 -16.80 -34.66 18.48
N GLY A 145 -17.57 -33.57 18.55
CA GLY A 145 -18.26 -33.11 19.77
C GLY A 145 -17.72 -31.82 20.36
N GLU A 146 -16.57 -31.34 19.88
CA GLU A 146 -16.02 -30.02 20.22
C GLU A 146 -16.55 -28.94 19.28
N VAL A 147 -16.71 -27.73 19.79
CA VAL A 147 -17.22 -26.59 19.03
C VAL A 147 -16.07 -25.74 18.51
N LYS A 148 -16.08 -25.41 17.21
CA LYS A 148 -15.06 -24.55 16.61
C LYS A 148 -15.36 -23.09 16.87
N PHE A 149 -14.37 -22.22 16.73
CA PHE A 149 -14.59 -20.79 16.90
C PHE A 149 -15.65 -20.23 15.94
N ASP A 150 -15.68 -20.72 14.70
CA ASP A 150 -16.60 -20.24 13.66
C ASP A 150 -18.08 -20.45 14.00
N ASN A 151 -18.42 -21.56 14.67
CA ASN A 151 -19.80 -21.95 14.98
C ASN A 151 -20.15 -21.84 16.46
N ALA A 152 -19.23 -21.42 17.32
CA ALA A 152 -19.42 -21.30 18.77
C ALA A 152 -20.62 -20.44 19.16
N ALA A 153 -20.81 -19.31 18.48
CA ALA A 153 -21.93 -18.40 18.75
C ALA A 153 -23.29 -19.09 18.54
N GLU A 154 -23.45 -19.80 17.43
CA GLU A 154 -24.71 -20.45 17.06
C GLU A 154 -24.99 -21.67 17.92
N GLU A 155 -23.96 -22.49 18.17
CA GLU A 155 -24.09 -23.71 18.96
C GLU A 155 -24.41 -23.40 20.44
N TRP A 156 -23.68 -22.48 21.08
CA TRP A 156 -23.89 -22.16 22.49
C TRP A 156 -25.16 -21.37 22.78
N ARG A 157 -25.73 -20.69 21.77
CA ARG A 157 -26.99 -19.94 21.93
C ARG A 157 -28.16 -20.83 22.39
N ARG A 158 -28.12 -22.12 22.04
CA ARG A 158 -29.14 -23.12 22.41
C ARG A 158 -29.13 -23.48 23.90
N TYR A 159 -28.08 -23.12 24.61
CA TYR A 159 -27.88 -23.45 26.03
C TYR A 159 -28.17 -22.28 26.97
N ILE A 160 -28.60 -21.13 26.41
CA ILE A 160 -28.90 -19.91 27.17
C ILE A 160 -30.27 -20.06 27.87
N CYS A 161 -30.29 -19.83 29.17
CA CYS A 161 -31.51 -19.74 29.96
C CYS A 161 -32.00 -18.29 30.05
N LYS A 162 -33.31 -18.09 30.29
CA LYS A 162 -33.81 -16.81 30.82
C LYS A 162 -33.44 -16.71 32.30
N VAL A 163 -33.09 -15.51 32.75
CA VAL A 163 -32.70 -15.26 34.14
C VAL A 163 -33.81 -14.56 34.92
N SER A 164 -33.92 -14.88 36.21
CA SER A 164 -34.75 -14.18 37.20
C SER A 164 -34.05 -12.91 37.70
N GLU A 165 -34.74 -12.07 38.48
CA GLU A 165 -34.16 -10.87 39.11
C GLU A 165 -32.93 -11.16 39.98
N ARG A 166 -32.79 -12.40 40.49
CA ARG A 166 -31.63 -12.85 41.27
C ARG A 166 -30.47 -13.39 40.42
N GLY A 167 -30.56 -13.29 39.08
CA GLY A 167 -29.53 -13.78 38.15
C GLY A 167 -29.53 -15.30 37.94
N ILE A 168 -30.54 -16.01 38.47
CA ILE A 168 -30.65 -17.47 38.40
C ILE A 168 -31.49 -17.86 37.18
N CYS A 169 -31.07 -18.91 36.46
CA CYS A 169 -31.83 -19.49 35.35
C CYS A 169 -33.26 -19.91 35.78
N SER A 170 -34.28 -19.38 35.09
CA SER A 170 -35.69 -19.71 35.28
C SER A 170 -36.22 -20.70 34.24
N THR A 171 -35.56 -20.81 33.08
CA THR A 171 -35.88 -21.79 32.02
C THR A 171 -34.77 -22.83 31.89
N VAL A 172 -35.05 -23.90 31.14
CA VAL A 172 -34.06 -24.89 30.72
C VAL A 172 -32.90 -24.17 29.99
N GLY A 173 -31.68 -24.37 30.48
CA GLY A 173 -30.40 -23.86 29.98
C GLY A 173 -29.31 -24.01 31.04
N ARG A 174 -28.05 -23.94 30.61
CA ARG A 174 -26.86 -24.01 31.48
C ARG A 174 -25.98 -22.76 31.44
N LEU A 175 -26.30 -21.81 30.57
CA LEU A 175 -25.61 -20.52 30.45
C LEU A 175 -26.57 -19.37 30.74
N THR A 176 -26.15 -18.43 31.58
CA THR A 176 -26.83 -17.15 31.70
C THR A 176 -26.41 -16.25 30.52
N PRO A 177 -27.21 -15.23 30.16
CA PRO A 177 -26.80 -14.27 29.13
C PRO A 177 -25.43 -13.62 29.42
N ALA A 178 -25.12 -13.35 30.70
CA ALA A 178 -23.84 -12.79 31.11
C ALA A 178 -22.67 -13.77 30.87
N HIS A 179 -22.83 -15.04 31.24
CA HIS A 179 -21.81 -16.07 30.99
C HIS A 179 -21.59 -16.27 29.49
N TYR A 180 -22.65 -16.30 28.70
CA TYR A 180 -22.54 -16.43 27.25
C TYR A 180 -21.73 -15.28 26.64
N VAL A 181 -22.00 -14.03 27.02
CA VAL A 181 -21.25 -12.86 26.51
C VAL A 181 -19.77 -12.94 26.91
N GLN A 182 -19.46 -13.33 28.15
CA GLN A 182 -18.07 -13.48 28.60
C GLN A 182 -17.34 -14.63 27.88
N MET A 183 -18.02 -15.75 27.64
CA MET A 183 -17.43 -16.85 26.86
C MET A 183 -17.20 -16.41 25.41
N MET A 184 -18.14 -15.67 24.81
CA MET A 184 -18.00 -15.18 23.44
C MET A 184 -16.90 -14.14 23.26
N SER A 185 -16.59 -13.33 24.27
CA SER A 185 -15.44 -12.42 24.18
C SER A 185 -14.11 -13.18 24.10
N ALA A 186 -13.95 -14.24 24.89
CA ALA A 186 -12.80 -15.13 24.82
C ALA A 186 -12.72 -15.89 23.48
N VAL A 187 -13.86 -16.34 22.96
CA VAL A 187 -13.94 -16.96 21.62
C VAL A 187 -13.52 -15.98 20.53
N ASN A 188 -14.05 -14.75 20.52
CA ASN A 188 -13.74 -13.76 19.49
C ASN A 188 -12.26 -13.38 19.51
N LEU A 189 -11.65 -13.24 20.70
CA LEU A 189 -10.21 -13.00 20.83
C LEU A 189 -9.41 -14.20 20.32
N SER A 190 -9.78 -15.42 20.71
CA SER A 190 -9.13 -16.65 20.26
C SER A 190 -9.23 -16.82 18.74
N TYR A 191 -10.39 -16.50 18.16
CA TYR A 191 -10.64 -16.49 16.73
C TYR A 191 -9.73 -15.50 16.01
N ALA A 192 -9.65 -14.26 16.49
CA ALA A 192 -8.81 -13.23 15.90
C ALA A 192 -7.33 -13.61 15.96
N LEU A 193 -6.84 -14.12 17.10
CA LEU A 193 -5.46 -14.58 17.24
C LEU A 193 -5.16 -15.77 16.32
N TYR A 194 -6.09 -16.72 16.20
CA TYR A 194 -5.92 -17.90 15.34
C TYR A 194 -5.90 -17.54 13.85
N HIS A 195 -6.83 -16.70 13.39
CA HIS A 195 -7.00 -16.40 11.97
C HIS A 195 -6.06 -15.28 11.48
N TYR A 196 -5.87 -14.23 12.29
CA TYR A 196 -5.08 -13.07 11.90
C TYR A 196 -3.65 -13.08 12.43
N GLY A 197 -3.34 -13.85 13.49
CA GLY A 197 -2.00 -13.92 14.09
C GLY A 197 -0.88 -14.19 13.07
N PRO A 198 -0.95 -15.25 12.24
CA PRO A 198 0.08 -15.54 11.25
C PRO A 198 0.30 -14.42 10.23
N PHE A 199 -0.76 -13.72 9.84
CA PHE A 199 -0.67 -12.59 8.90
C PHE A 199 -0.02 -11.37 9.57
N LEU A 200 -0.44 -11.02 10.79
CA LEU A 200 0.12 -9.91 11.56
C LEU A 200 1.62 -10.10 11.83
N VAL A 201 2.05 -11.33 12.09
CA VAL A 201 3.47 -11.66 12.28
C VAL A 201 4.28 -11.52 10.98
N LYS A 202 3.72 -11.93 9.83
CA LYS A 202 4.35 -11.74 8.51
C LYS A 202 4.38 -10.27 8.05
N LEU A 203 3.50 -9.43 8.59
CA LEU A 203 3.62 -7.98 8.41
C LEU A 203 4.76 -7.43 9.27
N GLY A 204 4.91 -7.96 10.48
CA GLY A 204 5.97 -7.57 11.41
C GLY A 204 7.38 -7.94 10.96
N ASP A 205 7.59 -9.10 10.32
CA ASP A 205 8.92 -9.53 9.86
C ASP A 205 9.43 -8.83 8.59
N CYS A 206 8.62 -7.92 8.03
CA CYS A 206 8.89 -7.19 6.81
C CYS A 206 9.16 -8.04 5.56
N ALA A 207 8.93 -9.36 5.60
CA ALA A 207 9.11 -10.22 4.42
C ALA A 207 8.20 -9.76 3.27
N PHE A 208 6.98 -9.34 3.60
CA PHE A 208 6.05 -8.78 2.62
C PHE A 208 6.62 -7.55 1.89
N VAL A 209 7.16 -6.58 2.64
CA VAL A 209 7.73 -5.35 2.08
C VAL A 209 9.00 -5.67 1.28
N ARG A 210 9.82 -6.56 1.81
CA ARG A 210 11.07 -7.01 1.17
C ARG A 210 10.80 -7.71 -0.16
N ASP A 211 9.77 -8.56 -0.24
CA ASP A 211 9.38 -9.22 -1.49
C ASP A 211 8.92 -8.21 -2.54
N ILE A 212 8.14 -7.21 -2.14
CA ILE A 212 7.69 -6.13 -3.04
C ILE A 212 8.87 -5.32 -3.55
N PHE A 213 9.76 -4.85 -2.67
CA PHE A 213 10.93 -4.07 -3.08
C PHE A 213 11.92 -4.88 -3.91
N THR A 214 12.05 -6.18 -3.65
CA THR A 214 12.84 -7.07 -4.52
C THR A 214 12.21 -7.15 -5.92
N ALA A 215 10.89 -7.22 -6.03
CA ALA A 215 10.18 -7.25 -7.31
C ALA A 215 10.27 -5.91 -8.07
N ILE A 216 9.85 -4.80 -7.46
CA ILE A 216 10.59 -3.54 -7.41
C ILE A 216 11.83 -3.37 -8.30
N ILE A 217 12.95 -3.58 -7.61
CA ILE A 217 14.33 -3.49 -8.08
C ILE A 217 14.55 -4.38 -9.30
N LYS A 218 14.06 -5.62 -9.28
CA LYS A 218 14.33 -6.58 -10.35
C LYS A 218 13.62 -6.25 -11.66
N TYR A 219 12.35 -5.87 -11.59
CA TYR A 219 11.49 -5.78 -12.77
C TYR A 219 11.28 -4.35 -13.27
N HIS A 220 11.37 -3.33 -12.41
CA HIS A 220 11.02 -1.96 -12.78
C HIS A 220 12.22 -1.02 -12.82
N CYS A 221 13.15 -1.11 -11.87
CA CYS A 221 14.29 -0.19 -11.77
C CYS A 221 15.17 -0.11 -13.03
N PRO A 222 15.54 -1.23 -13.70
CA PRO A 222 16.32 -1.18 -14.94
C PRO A 222 15.58 -0.45 -16.06
N GLY A 223 14.29 -0.76 -16.21
CA GLY A 223 13.42 -0.13 -17.21
C GLY A 223 13.26 1.37 -16.95
N LEU A 224 12.92 1.75 -15.72
CA LEU A 224 12.75 3.15 -15.32
C LEU A 224 14.03 3.97 -15.55
N ARG A 225 15.22 3.45 -15.22
CA ARG A 225 16.50 4.12 -15.49
C ARG A 225 16.80 4.24 -16.98
N CYS A 226 16.58 3.18 -17.77
CA CYS A 226 16.79 3.22 -19.22
C CYS A 226 15.84 4.20 -19.91
N TYR A 227 14.53 4.07 -19.68
CA TYR A 227 13.53 4.91 -20.36
C TYR A 227 13.63 6.38 -19.95
N SER A 228 13.81 6.69 -18.65
CA SER A 228 14.03 8.08 -18.21
C SER A 228 15.26 8.69 -18.90
N LYS A 229 16.34 7.91 -19.03
CA LYS A 229 17.56 8.33 -19.75
C LYS A 229 17.29 8.64 -21.22
N TYR A 230 16.62 7.76 -21.93
CA TYR A 230 16.29 7.98 -23.33
C TYR A 230 15.37 9.19 -23.54
N ILE A 231 14.41 9.40 -22.64
CA ILE A 231 13.46 10.51 -22.75
C ILE A 231 14.18 11.86 -22.65
N TYR A 232 15.01 12.10 -21.63
CA TYR A 232 15.67 13.39 -21.51
C TYR A 232 16.69 13.62 -22.64
N ILE A 233 17.40 12.57 -23.10
CA ILE A 233 18.31 12.67 -24.26
C ILE A 233 17.52 13.05 -25.52
N ALA A 234 16.39 12.39 -25.78
CA ALA A 234 15.55 12.68 -26.95
C ALA A 234 14.96 14.10 -26.90
N LEU A 235 14.48 14.54 -25.73
CA LEU A 235 13.96 15.88 -25.52
C LEU A 235 15.06 16.94 -25.75
N ALA A 236 16.25 16.72 -25.22
CA ALA A 236 17.39 17.61 -25.44
C ALA A 236 17.77 17.69 -26.92
N LEU A 237 17.87 16.56 -27.62
CA LEU A 237 18.22 16.52 -29.05
C LEU A 237 17.18 17.25 -29.91
N VAL A 238 15.89 16.95 -29.73
CA VAL A 238 14.81 17.57 -30.51
C VAL A 238 14.73 19.07 -30.23
N SER A 239 14.88 19.49 -28.96
CA SER A 239 14.82 20.91 -28.60
C SER A 239 15.98 21.70 -29.23
N ASN A 240 17.21 21.17 -29.16
CA ASN A 240 18.37 21.78 -29.83
C ASN A 240 18.20 21.86 -31.35
N ALA A 241 17.69 20.80 -31.99
CA ALA A 241 17.44 20.80 -33.44
C ALA A 241 16.42 21.87 -33.86
N VAL A 242 15.32 22.02 -33.12
CA VAL A 242 14.30 23.04 -33.38
C VAL A 242 14.86 24.44 -33.14
N MET A 243 15.64 24.64 -32.06
CA MET A 243 16.30 25.92 -31.78
C MET A 243 17.21 26.35 -32.94
N VAL A 244 18.06 25.44 -33.43
CA VAL A 244 18.94 25.69 -34.58
C VAL A 244 18.13 26.02 -35.83
N SER A 245 17.05 25.27 -36.10
CA SER A 245 16.16 25.54 -37.25
C SER A 245 15.51 26.93 -37.18
N VAL A 246 15.01 27.35 -36.01
CA VAL A 246 14.40 28.68 -35.84
C VAL A 246 15.43 29.78 -36.04
N ILE A 247 16.65 29.61 -35.52
CA ILE A 247 17.75 30.56 -35.70
C ILE A 247 18.11 30.69 -37.18
N PHE A 248 18.28 29.58 -37.90
CA PHE A 248 18.54 29.59 -39.34
C PHE A 248 17.44 30.34 -40.12
N TRP A 249 16.18 30.19 -39.75
CA TRP A 249 15.09 30.93 -40.40
C TRP A 249 15.15 32.44 -40.14
N LEU A 250 15.52 32.86 -38.93
CA LEU A 250 15.70 34.27 -38.61
C LEU A 250 16.81 34.88 -39.49
N PHE A 251 17.93 34.19 -39.66
CA PHE A 251 18.99 34.63 -40.56
C PHE A 251 18.55 34.68 -42.03
N TYR A 252 17.94 33.61 -42.53
CA TYR A 252 17.44 33.54 -43.92
C TYR A 252 16.42 34.65 -44.23
N LYS A 253 15.49 34.92 -43.31
CA LYS A 253 14.52 36.01 -43.48
C LYS A 253 15.21 37.36 -43.53
N ARG A 254 16.19 37.63 -42.66
CA ARG A 254 16.97 38.88 -42.67
C ARG A 254 17.71 39.07 -43.99
N GLU A 255 18.35 38.03 -44.50
CA GLU A 255 19.07 38.07 -45.78
C GLU A 255 18.12 38.30 -46.96
N LYS A 256 16.99 37.58 -47.02
CA LYS A 256 15.97 37.78 -48.07
C LYS A 256 15.38 39.19 -48.04
N THR A 257 15.16 39.77 -46.85
CA THR A 257 14.74 41.17 -46.72
C THR A 257 15.87 42.12 -47.16
N ALA A 258 17.13 41.86 -46.82
CA ALA A 258 18.26 42.69 -47.24
C ALA A 258 18.50 42.67 -48.77
N LEU A 259 18.38 41.50 -49.41
CA LEU A 259 18.50 41.36 -50.87
C LEU A 259 17.29 41.91 -51.62
N GLY A 260 16.08 41.82 -51.05
CA GLY A 260 14.86 42.43 -51.59
C GLY A 260 14.84 43.96 -51.52
N VAL A 261 15.65 44.57 -50.64
CA VAL A 261 15.79 46.04 -50.52
C VAL A 261 16.65 46.64 -51.65
N HIS A 262 17.31 45.83 -52.49
CA HIS A 262 17.98 46.35 -53.70
C HIS A 262 17.04 46.64 -54.87
N GLN A 263 15.73 46.37 -54.74
CA GLN A 263 14.73 46.79 -55.71
C GLN A 263 13.70 47.72 -55.04
N THR A 264 14.01 49.02 -55.08
CA THR A 264 13.19 50.21 -54.69
C THR A 264 13.27 50.73 -53.23
N PRO A 265 13.44 52.05 -53.03
CA PRO A 265 13.53 52.70 -51.71
C PRO A 265 12.13 53.07 -51.14
N TYR A 266 12.11 53.50 -49.87
CA TYR A 266 10.95 53.87 -49.01
C TYR A 266 10.26 52.65 -48.36
N THR A 267 10.16 52.45 -47.04
CA THR A 267 10.00 53.41 -45.92
C THR A 267 10.28 52.66 -44.59
N TYR A 268 10.81 53.39 -43.59
CA TYR A 268 11.04 53.07 -42.17
C TYR A 268 9.83 52.36 -41.48
N ILE A 269 9.85 51.71 -40.31
CA ILE A 269 10.31 52.09 -38.95
C ILE A 269 10.18 50.83 -38.04
N PHE A 270 11.23 50.45 -37.30
CA PHE A 270 11.27 50.29 -35.82
C PHE A 270 12.50 49.46 -35.41
N SER A 271 13.55 50.21 -35.07
CA SER A 271 14.60 49.78 -34.16
C SER A 271 13.97 49.54 -32.78
N GLY A 272 14.16 48.35 -32.23
CA GLY A 272 13.77 47.99 -30.87
C GLY A 272 14.97 47.38 -30.17
N SER A 273 15.70 48.24 -29.47
CA SER A 273 16.96 48.01 -28.78
C SER A 273 16.85 47.01 -27.64
N PHE A 274 17.98 46.36 -27.37
CA PHE A 274 18.34 45.70 -26.12
C PHE A 274 17.93 46.53 -24.88
N CYS A 275 17.29 45.85 -23.93
CA CYS A 275 17.59 45.87 -22.49
C CYS A 275 17.31 44.47 -21.96
#